data_AF-A0A7K0BUZ3-F1
#
_entry.id   AF-A0A7K0BUZ3-F1
#
_cell.length_a   1.000
_cell.length_b   1.000
_cell.length_c   1.000
_cell.angle_alpha   90.00
_cell.angle_beta   90.00
_cell.angle_gamma   90.00
#
_symmetry.space_group_name_H-M   'P 1'
#
loop_
_entity.id
_entity.type
_entity.pdbx_description
1 polymer ?
#
loop_
_entity_poly.entity_id
_entity_poly.type
_entity_poly.pdbx_seq_one_letter_code
_entity_poly.pdbx_strand_id
1 'polypeptide(L)'
;MRFLAYGAGVALMAIGARGLFLHVPDLLGWAKWVVGAVVLHDAVLAPAVLLAGAVTARRHVLQGALAVGGVITLVALPMVLRLGRHPDNPSILPLDYGRNLLIVLAAVATTAAFVRWRLR
;
A
#
# COMPACT_ATOMS: atom_id res chain seq x y z
N MET A 1 -13.04 4.43 -31.14
CA MET A 1 -12.85 3.86 -29.77
C MET A 1 -11.80 4.59 -28.95
N ARG A 2 -10.56 4.81 -29.42
CA ARG A 2 -9.49 5.49 -28.65
C ARG A 2 -9.84 6.91 -28.20
N PHE A 3 -10.40 7.73 -29.10
CA PHE A 3 -10.82 9.10 -28.76
C PHE A 3 -11.94 9.17 -27.71
N LEU A 4 -12.84 8.18 -27.70
CA LEU A 4 -13.87 8.10 -26.66
C LEU A 4 -13.26 7.77 -25.29
N ALA A 5 -12.27 6.86 -25.25
CA ALA A 5 -11.55 6.55 -24.01
C ALA A 5 -10.75 7.76 -23.50
N TYR A 6 -10.07 8.50 -24.38
CA TYR A 6 -9.39 9.74 -24.01
C TYR A 6 -10.36 10.82 -23.53
N GLY A 7 -11.47 11.02 -24.25
CA GLY A 7 -12.52 11.95 -23.84
C GLY A 7 -13.11 11.60 -22.47
N ALA A 8 -13.38 10.31 -22.23
CA ALA A 8 -13.86 9.82 -20.93
C ALA A 8 -12.82 10.06 -19.82
N GLY A 9 -11.54 9.79 -20.08
CA GLY A 9 -10.45 10.03 -19.13
C GLY A 9 -10.34 11.51 -18.75
N VAL A 10 -10.35 12.41 -19.75
CA VAL A 10 -10.30 13.87 -19.51
C VAL A 10 -11.54 14.34 -18.75
N ALA A 11 -12.73 13.84 -19.10
CA ALA A 11 -13.96 14.18 -18.40
C ALA A 11 -13.90 13.77 -16.92
N LEU A 12 -13.40 12.56 -16.61
CA LEU A 12 -13.21 12.09 -15.23
C LEU A 12 -12.19 12.95 -14.48
N MET A 13 -11.08 13.33 -15.11
CA MET A 13 -10.09 14.24 -14.52
C MET A 13 -10.70 15.62 -14.22
N ALA A 14 -11.52 16.16 -15.13
CA ALA A 14 -12.20 17.44 -14.92
C ALA A 14 -13.20 17.38 -13.76
N ILE A 15 -13.94 16.27 -13.63
CA ILE A 15 -14.84 16.03 -12.50
C ILE A 15 -14.06 15.99 -11.18
N GLY A 16 -12.93 15.27 -11.15
CA GLY A 16 -12.05 15.20 -9.98
C GLY A 16 -11.46 16.56 -9.61
N ALA A 17 -10.95 17.32 -10.59
CA ALA A 17 -10.42 18.67 -10.39
C ALA A 17 -11.49 19.63 -9.87
N ARG A 18 -12.70 19.59 -10.44
CA ARG A 18 -13.83 20.38 -9.94
C ARG A 18 -14.14 20.01 -8.48
N GLY A 19 -14.17 18.73 -8.14
CA GLY A 19 -14.37 18.26 -6.78
C GLY A 19 -13.31 18.82 -5.82
N LEU A 20 -12.04 18.74 -6.22
CA LEU A 20 -10.88 19.25 -5.48
C LEU A 20 -11.03 20.75 -5.17
N PHE A 21 -11.27 21.60 -6.18
CA PHE A 21 -11.36 23.04 -5.97
C PHE A 21 -12.60 23.48 -5.18
N LEU A 22 -13.69 22.71 -5.25
CA LEU A 22 -14.94 23.08 -4.57
C LEU A 22 -15.05 22.55 -3.14
N HIS A 23 -14.38 21.44 -2.81
CA HIS A 23 -14.62 20.72 -1.56
C HIS A 23 -13.38 20.45 -0.72
N VAL A 24 -12.17 20.76 -1.20
CA VAL A 24 -10.93 20.60 -0.44
C VAL A 24 -10.43 21.97 0.01
N PRO A 25 -10.55 22.31 1.32
CA PRO A 25 -10.14 23.62 1.82
C PRO A 25 -8.62 23.85 1.77
N ASP A 26 -7.83 22.79 1.94
CA ASP A 26 -6.36 22.84 1.97
C ASP A 26 -5.76 22.18 0.73
N LEU A 27 -5.69 22.95 -0.36
CA LEU A 27 -5.10 22.50 -1.63
C LEU A 27 -3.58 22.28 -1.52
N LEU A 28 -2.89 23.04 -0.67
CA LEU A 28 -1.45 22.89 -0.50
C LEU A 28 -1.12 21.62 0.29
N GLY A 29 -1.88 21.32 1.34
CA GLY A 29 -1.79 20.05 2.07
C GLY A 29 -2.11 18.86 1.18
N TRP A 30 -3.17 18.95 0.37
CA TRP A 30 -3.47 17.94 -0.66
C TRP A 30 -2.29 17.76 -1.63
N ALA A 31 -1.73 18.85 -2.15
CA ALA A 31 -0.62 18.78 -3.10
C ALA A 31 0.62 18.14 -2.48
N LYS A 32 0.97 18.51 -1.23
CA LYS A 32 2.04 17.88 -0.47
C LYS A 32 1.80 16.38 -0.28
N TRP A 33 0.57 15.97 0.03
CA TRP A 33 0.23 14.56 0.19
C TRP A 33 0.39 13.79 -1.12
N VAL A 34 -0.15 14.30 -2.25
CA VAL A 34 -0.03 13.64 -3.56
C VAL A 34 1.42 13.55 -4.00
N VAL A 35 2.15 14.68 -3.99
CA VAL A 35 3.55 14.72 -4.40
C VAL A 35 4.40 13.84 -3.49
N GLY A 36 4.18 13.90 -2.18
CA GLY A 36 4.86 13.06 -1.21
C GLY A 36 4.64 11.57 -1.46
N ALA A 37 3.41 11.16 -1.76
CA ALA A 37 3.08 9.77 -2.09
C ALA A 37 3.76 9.30 -3.38
N VAL A 38 3.76 10.12 -4.44
CA VAL A 38 4.43 9.81 -5.71
C VAL A 38 5.94 9.68 -5.50
N VAL A 39 6.56 10.64 -4.82
CA VAL A 39 8.00 10.61 -4.54
C VAL A 39 8.38 9.38 -3.70
N LEU A 40 7.63 9.10 -2.62
CA LEU A 40 7.87 7.90 -1.80
C LEU A 40 7.72 6.62 -2.62
N HIS A 41 6.73 6.56 -3.49
CA HIS A 41 6.51 5.40 -4.35
C HIS A 41 7.66 5.20 -5.33
N ASP A 42 7.98 6.22 -6.14
CA ASP A 42 8.91 6.09 -7.25
C ASP A 42 10.38 6.05 -6.81
N ALA A 43 10.72 6.78 -5.75
CA ALA A 43 12.09 6.83 -5.24
C ALA A 43 12.42 5.70 -4.25
N VAL A 44 11.42 5.12 -3.58
CA VAL A 44 11.64 4.13 -2.51
C VAL A 44 10.93 2.81 -2.77
N LEU A 45 9.60 2.82 -2.86
CA LEU A 45 8.83 1.57 -2.94
C LEU A 45 9.10 0.78 -4.22
N ALA A 46 9.02 1.42 -5.38
CA ALA A 46 9.25 0.76 -6.67
C ALA A 46 10.67 0.19 -6.76
N PRO A 47 11.76 0.94 -6.45
CA PRO A 47 13.11 0.38 -6.41
C PRO A 47 13.25 -0.77 -5.41
N ALA A 48 12.70 -0.66 -4.20
CA ALA A 48 12.79 -1.72 -3.19
C ALA A 48 12.09 -3.01 -3.64
N VAL A 49 10.90 -2.89 -4.24
CA VAL A 49 10.15 -4.04 -4.78
C VAL A 49 10.90 -4.68 -5.95
N LEU A 50 11.46 -3.87 -6.86
CA LEU A 50 12.27 -4.35 -7.97
C LEU A 50 13.53 -5.08 -7.49
N LEU A 51 14.24 -4.53 -6.50
CA LEU A 51 15.41 -5.16 -5.88
C LEU A 51 15.04 -6.48 -5.20
N ALA A 52 13.96 -6.51 -4.41
CA ALA A 52 13.48 -7.74 -3.78
C ALA A 52 13.12 -8.81 -4.83
N GLY A 53 12.45 -8.40 -5.92
CA GLY A 53 12.15 -9.27 -7.06
C GLY A 53 13.42 -9.80 -7.74
N ALA A 54 14.41 -8.95 -7.99
CA ALA A 54 15.68 -9.34 -8.60
C ALA A 54 16.45 -10.36 -7.74
N VAL A 55 16.56 -10.11 -6.43
CA VAL A 55 17.23 -11.01 -5.47
C VAL A 55 16.50 -12.36 -5.34
N THR A 56 15.19 -12.38 -5.59
CA THR A 56 14.35 -13.58 -5.44
C THR A 56 13.87 -14.18 -6.76
N ALA A 57 14.42 -13.75 -7.91
CA ALA A 57 13.89 -14.06 -9.24
C ALA A 57 13.71 -15.56 -9.54
N ARG A 58 14.53 -16.44 -8.93
CA ARG A 58 14.44 -17.91 -9.10
C ARG A 58 13.65 -18.60 -8.00
N ARG A 59 13.14 -17.85 -7.03
CA ARG A 59 12.44 -18.31 -5.83
C ARG A 59 11.00 -17.77 -5.86
N HIS A 60 10.23 -18.15 -6.87
CA HIS A 60 8.87 -17.64 -7.13
C HIS A 60 7.93 -17.71 -5.91
N VAL A 61 7.99 -18.77 -5.09
CA VAL A 61 7.21 -18.87 -3.84
C VAL A 61 7.62 -17.80 -2.83
N LEU A 62 8.93 -17.55 -2.67
CA LEU A 62 9.46 -16.52 -1.79
C LEU A 62 9.11 -15.12 -2.31
N GLN A 63 9.22 -14.90 -3.62
CA GLN A 63 8.86 -13.63 -4.25
C GLN A 63 7.38 -13.30 -4.02
N GLY A 64 6.48 -14.28 -4.18
CA GLY A 64 5.07 -14.12 -3.86
C GLY A 64 4.82 -13.81 -2.38
N ALA A 65 5.51 -14.52 -1.47
CA ALA A 65 5.41 -14.27 -0.04
C ALA A 65 5.87 -12.87 0.37
N LEU A 66 6.98 -12.38 -0.21
CA LEU A 66 7.48 -11.02 0.02
C LEU A 66 6.53 -9.96 -0.54
N ALA A 67 5.94 -10.18 -1.72
CA ALA A 67 4.97 -9.26 -2.29
C ALA A 67 3.71 -9.15 -1.41
N VAL A 68 3.13 -10.28 -1.02
CA VAL A 68 1.93 -10.32 -0.17
C VAL A 68 2.23 -9.74 1.21
N GLY A 69 3.31 -10.19 1.86
CA GLY A 69 3.73 -9.69 3.17
C GLY A 69 4.07 -8.20 3.16
N GLY A 70 4.70 -7.71 2.09
CA GLY A 70 5.02 -6.29 1.89
C GLY A 70 3.76 -5.43 1.79
N VAL A 71 2.78 -5.83 0.98
CA VAL A 71 1.51 -5.11 0.84
C VAL A 71 0.75 -5.08 2.17
N ILE A 72 0.63 -6.23 2.85
CA ILE A 72 -0.01 -6.33 4.17
C ILE A 72 0.69 -5.38 5.16
N THR A 73 2.03 -5.36 5.15
CA THR A 73 2.81 -4.47 6.02
C THR A 73 2.54 -3.01 5.72
N LEU A 74 2.55 -2.58 4.45
CA LEU A 74 2.28 -1.19 4.07
C LEU A 74 0.89 -0.72 4.51
N VAL A 75 -0.12 -1.58 4.36
CA VAL A 75 -1.50 -1.29 4.79
C VAL A 75 -1.62 -1.25 6.32
N ALA A 76 -0.95 -2.16 7.02
CA ALA A 76 -0.99 -2.24 8.48
C ALA A 76 -0.13 -1.17 9.17
N LEU A 77 0.89 -0.64 8.49
CA LEU A 77 1.89 0.28 9.03
C LEU A 77 1.29 1.47 9.78
N PRO A 78 0.33 2.25 9.24
CA PRO A 78 -0.24 3.37 9.98
C PRO A 78 -0.92 2.94 11.29
N MET A 79 -1.54 1.75 11.31
CA MET A 79 -2.20 1.21 12.50
C MET A 79 -1.19 0.77 13.56
N VAL A 80 -0.09 0.12 13.12
CA VAL A 80 1.02 -0.28 13.99
C VAL A 80 1.70 0.93 14.61
N LEU A 81 1.94 1.97 13.81
CA LEU A 81 2.51 3.25 14.23
C LEU A 81 1.51 4.11 15.04
N ARG A 82 0.26 3.64 15.21
CA ARG A 82 -0.82 4.32 15.92
C ARG A 82 -1.11 5.72 15.36
N LEU A 83 -0.90 5.92 14.06
CA LEU A 83 -1.21 7.18 13.38
C LEU A 83 -2.73 7.40 13.42
N GLY A 84 -3.16 8.57 13.92
CA GLY A 84 -4.58 8.89 14.10
C GLY A 84 -5.20 8.37 15.40
N ARG A 85 -4.40 7.86 16.36
CA ARG A 85 -4.90 7.54 17.70
C ARG A 85 -5.38 8.82 18.41
N HIS A 86 -6.58 8.77 18.97
CA HIS A 86 -7.15 9.85 19.77
C HIS A 86 -7.32 9.39 21.23
N PRO A 87 -6.75 10.10 22.22
CA PRO A 87 -6.88 9.72 23.63
C PRO A 87 -8.34 9.61 24.10
N ASP A 88 -9.18 10.52 23.61
CA ASP A 88 -10.58 10.62 24.01
C ASP A 88 -11.51 9.60 23.33
N ASN A 89 -10.98 8.80 22.39
CA ASN A 89 -11.76 7.76 21.72
C ASN A 89 -10.99 6.43 21.70
N PRO A 90 -11.04 5.65 22.79
CA PRO A 90 -10.28 4.41 22.91
C PRO A 90 -10.73 3.31 21.95
N SER A 91 -11.87 3.47 21.28
CA SER A 91 -12.33 2.56 20.22
C SER A 91 -11.53 2.71 18.91
N ILE A 92 -10.77 3.79 18.75
CA ILE A 92 -9.85 3.99 17.62
C ILE A 92 -8.56 3.22 17.91
N LEU A 93 -8.24 2.29 17.00
CA LEU A 93 -7.07 1.41 17.10
C LEU A 93 -7.03 0.61 18.43
N PRO A 94 -8.08 -0.19 18.72
CA PRO A 94 -8.22 -0.86 20.01
C PRO A 94 -7.31 -2.09 20.14
N LEU A 95 -6.87 -2.65 19.01
CA LEU A 95 -6.09 -3.88 18.96
C LEU A 95 -4.58 -3.61 19.05
N ASP A 96 -3.84 -4.66 19.42
CA ASP A 96 -2.40 -4.71 19.23
C ASP A 96 -2.09 -5.06 17.75
N TYR A 97 -2.04 -4.03 16.91
CA TYR A 97 -1.76 -4.18 15.49
C TYR A 97 -0.34 -4.69 15.21
N GLY A 98 0.61 -4.45 16.10
CA GLY A 98 1.97 -4.98 15.98
C GLY A 98 1.95 -6.50 16.10
N ARG A 99 1.36 -7.01 17.17
CA ARG A 99 1.16 -8.46 17.36
C ARG A 99 0.35 -9.07 16.22
N ASN A 100 -0.76 -8.45 15.83
CA ASN A 100 -1.62 -8.97 14.77
C ASN A 100 -0.90 -9.01 13.41
N LEU A 101 -0.09 -7.99 13.09
CA LEU A 101 0.74 -8.00 11.88
C LEU A 101 1.74 -9.16 11.88
N LEU A 102 2.44 -9.40 13.01
CA LEU A 102 3.37 -10.52 13.12
C LEU A 102 2.68 -11.88 12.92
N ILE A 103 1.47 -12.05 13.47
CA ILE A 103 0.66 -13.27 13.27
C ILE A 103 0.34 -13.47 11.79
N VAL A 104 -0.10 -12.41 11.09
CA VAL A 104 -0.42 -12.49 9.65
C VAL A 104 0.82 -12.77 8.81
N LEU A 105 1.95 -12.12 9.10
CA LEU A 105 3.21 -12.38 8.41
C LEU A 105 3.71 -13.81 8.65
N ALA A 106 3.55 -14.33 9.86
CA ALA A 106 3.85 -15.72 10.17
C ALA A 106 2.96 -16.67 9.34
N ALA A 107 1.66 -16.39 9.21
CA ALA A 107 0.75 -17.18 8.36
C ALA A 107 1.14 -17.16 6.88
N VAL A 108 1.58 -16.01 6.35
CA VAL A 108 2.10 -15.90 4.98
C VAL A 108 3.37 -16.75 4.83
N ALA A 109 4.31 -16.64 5.77
CA ALA A 109 5.56 -17.38 5.75
C ALA A 109 5.37 -18.90 5.85
N THR A 110 4.49 -19.37 6.74
CA THR A 110 4.17 -20.80 6.88
C THR A 110 3.48 -21.34 5.63
N THR A 111 2.55 -20.58 5.05
CA THR A 111 1.90 -20.94 3.78
C THR A 111 2.92 -21.06 2.65
N ALA A 112 3.84 -20.10 2.53
CA ALA A 112 4.90 -20.14 1.54
C ALA A 112 5.85 -21.35 1.75
N ALA A 113 6.22 -21.65 3.00
CA ALA A 113 7.02 -22.82 3.33
C ALA A 113 6.30 -24.13 2.95
N PHE A 114 5.00 -24.24 3.23
CA PHE A 114 4.19 -25.38 2.87
C PHE A 114 4.08 -25.57 1.35
N VAL A 115 3.78 -24.50 0.61
CA VAL A 115 3.75 -24.53 -0.86
C VAL A 115 5.12 -24.94 -1.42
N ARG A 116 6.20 -24.38 -0.90
CA ARG A 116 7.55 -24.76 -1.32
C ARG A 116 7.86 -26.23 -1.02
N TRP A 117 7.42 -26.76 0.11
CA TRP A 117 7.58 -28.17 0.47
C TRP A 117 6.83 -29.09 -0.50
N ARG A 118 5.59 -28.73 -0.88
CA ARG A 118 4.79 -29.49 -1.86
C ARG A 118 5.36 -29.50 -3.28
N LEU A 119 6.15 -28.49 -3.65
CA LEU A 119 6.80 -28.36 -4.95
C LEU A 119 8.20 -29.01 -5.00
N ARG A 120 8.66 -29.63 -3.91
CA ARG A 120 9.87 -30.47 -3.88
C ARG A 120 9.49 -31.91 -4.14
#